data_AF-A0A853L6M6-F1
#
_entry.id   AF-A0A853L6M6-F1
#
_cell.length_a   1.000
_cell.length_b   1.000
_cell.length_c   1.000
_cell.angle_alpha   90.00
_cell.angle_beta   90.00
_cell.angle_gamma   90.00
#
_symmetry.space_group_name_H-M   'P 1'
#
loop_
_entity.id
_entity.type
_entity.pdbx_description
1 polymer ?
#
loop_
_entity_poly.entity_id
_entity_poly.type
_entity_poly.pdbx_seq_one_letter_code
_entity_poly.pdbx_strand_id
1 'polypeptide(L)'
;MTAGDFPLPDWPGKVTDDPGHDRIAACLVMDIGRADQWASEVLLRVGRVRQGLEPSWEMAMNAYIINVGPDTTEIAPVYDEAGESPVTVRTNDLEASLRAWISKLSESPD
;
A
#
# COMPACT_ATOMS: atom_id res chain seq x y z
N MET A 1 -5.95 -20.23 11.12
CA MET A 1 -6.55 -19.40 10.08
C MET A 1 -5.57 -19.41 8.93
N THR A 2 -5.86 -20.17 7.87
CA THR A 2 -5.04 -20.18 6.66
C THR A 2 -5.00 -18.75 6.14
N ALA A 3 -3.79 -18.23 5.86
CA ALA A 3 -3.60 -17.04 5.03
C ALA A 3 -4.21 -17.36 3.66
N GLY A 4 -5.52 -17.17 3.56
CA GLY A 4 -6.34 -17.66 2.47
C GLY A 4 -6.19 -16.75 1.28
N ASP A 5 -5.60 -17.29 0.21
CA ASP A 5 -5.88 -16.94 -1.19
C ASP A 5 -6.00 -15.43 -1.52
N PHE A 6 -5.09 -14.60 -1.00
CA PHE A 6 -4.91 -13.27 -1.55
C PHE A 6 -4.11 -13.40 -2.85
N PRO A 7 -4.49 -12.69 -3.92
CA PRO A 7 -3.66 -12.65 -5.11
C PRO A 7 -2.27 -12.14 -4.71
N LEU A 8 -1.21 -12.74 -5.28
CA LEU A 8 0.14 -12.22 -5.04
C LEU A 8 0.22 -10.76 -5.55
N PRO A 9 0.59 -9.77 -4.70
CA PRO A 9 0.73 -8.39 -5.16
C PRO A 9 1.84 -8.28 -6.19
N ASP A 10 1.53 -7.74 -7.36
CA ASP A 10 2.47 -7.51 -8.45
C ASP A 10 2.08 -6.24 -9.21
N TRP A 11 3.08 -5.46 -9.64
CA TRP A 11 2.87 -4.16 -10.30
C TRP A 11 4.08 -3.78 -11.15
N PRO A 12 3.91 -2.91 -12.17
CA PRO A 12 5.02 -2.44 -12.99
C PRO A 12 6.06 -1.71 -12.14
N GLY A 13 7.32 -2.14 -12.26
CA GLY A 13 8.44 -1.57 -11.50
C GLY A 13 8.71 -2.25 -10.16
N LYS A 14 7.96 -3.29 -9.78
CA LYS A 14 8.26 -4.05 -8.57
C LYS A 14 9.67 -4.67 -8.63
N VAL A 15 10.50 -4.39 -7.63
CA VAL A 15 11.82 -4.98 -7.44
C VAL A 15 11.70 -6.15 -6.45
N THR A 16 12.21 -7.32 -6.84
CA THR A 16 12.27 -8.50 -5.96
C THR A 16 13.35 -8.33 -4.90
N ASP A 17 13.09 -8.78 -3.68
CA ASP A 17 14.03 -8.69 -2.53
C ASP A 17 14.27 -7.24 -2.06
N ASP A 18 13.45 -6.29 -2.52
CA ASP A 18 13.45 -4.92 -1.98
C ASP A 18 12.51 -4.84 -0.77
N PRO A 19 13.03 -4.50 0.43
CA PRO A 19 12.24 -4.50 1.66
C PRO A 19 11.12 -3.47 1.65
N GLY A 20 11.27 -2.38 0.90
CA GLY A 20 10.22 -1.38 0.72
C GLY A 20 9.06 -1.94 -0.11
N HIS A 21 9.38 -2.63 -1.21
CA HIS A 21 8.39 -3.25 -2.07
C HIS A 21 7.71 -4.44 -1.38
N ASP A 22 8.45 -5.20 -0.57
CA ASP A 22 7.86 -6.25 0.26
C ASP A 22 6.89 -5.66 1.29
N ARG A 23 7.22 -4.50 1.88
CA ARG A 23 6.30 -3.78 2.77
C ARG A 23 5.07 -3.25 2.05
N ILE A 24 5.20 -2.72 0.83
CA ILE A 24 4.05 -2.34 0.01
C ILE A 24 3.14 -3.55 -0.22
N ALA A 25 3.71 -4.70 -0.58
CA ALA A 25 2.95 -5.93 -0.79
C ALA A 25 2.24 -6.39 0.50
N ALA A 26 2.92 -6.31 1.65
CA ALA A 26 2.32 -6.63 2.95
C ALA A 26 1.16 -5.68 3.29
N CYS A 27 1.32 -4.38 3.05
CA CYS A 27 0.28 -3.38 3.24
C CYS A 27 -0.95 -3.66 2.35
N LEU A 28 -0.76 -3.98 1.08
CA LEU A 28 -1.87 -4.35 0.19
C LEU A 28 -2.65 -5.58 0.70
N VAL A 29 -1.96 -6.60 1.21
CA VAL A 29 -2.64 -7.82 1.69
C VAL A 29 -3.29 -7.61 3.06
N MET A 30 -2.60 -6.96 4.00
CA MET A 30 -3.00 -6.89 5.40
C MET A 30 -3.93 -5.71 5.71
N ASP A 31 -3.77 -4.59 5.01
CA ASP A 31 -4.57 -3.38 5.22
C ASP A 31 -5.68 -3.21 4.20
N ILE A 32 -5.36 -3.44 2.92
CA ILE A 32 -6.31 -3.23 1.82
C ILE A 32 -7.16 -4.48 1.60
N GLY A 33 -6.53 -5.65 1.55
CA GLY A 33 -7.20 -6.93 1.31
C GLY A 33 -8.01 -6.91 0.01
N ARG A 34 -9.23 -7.42 0.04
CA ARG A 34 -10.16 -7.43 -1.12
C ARG A 34 -11.14 -6.24 -1.14
N ALA A 35 -10.92 -5.22 -0.31
CA ALA A 35 -11.82 -4.07 -0.24
C ALA A 35 -11.50 -3.06 -1.36
N ASP A 36 -12.13 -3.25 -2.52
CA ASP A 36 -11.97 -2.42 -3.73
C ASP A 36 -12.26 -0.93 -3.51
N GLN A 37 -13.34 -0.61 -2.78
CA GLN A 37 -13.70 0.76 -2.43
C GLN A 37 -12.65 1.39 -1.52
N TRP A 38 -12.11 0.61 -0.58
CA TRP A 38 -11.06 1.09 0.32
C TRP A 38 -9.75 1.32 -0.43
N ALA A 39 -9.34 0.38 -1.28
CA ALA A 39 -8.18 0.53 -2.17
C ALA A 39 -8.28 1.79 -3.03
N SER A 40 -9.48 2.06 -3.57
CA SER A 40 -9.76 3.24 -4.40
C SER A 40 -9.66 4.54 -3.62
N GLU A 41 -10.13 4.58 -2.36
CA GLU A 41 -10.00 5.73 -1.49
C GLU A 41 -8.53 6.03 -1.17
N VAL A 42 -7.76 5.00 -0.79
CA VAL A 42 -6.31 5.15 -0.53
C VAL A 42 -5.59 5.66 -1.78
N LEU A 43 -5.90 5.11 -2.97
CA LEU A 43 -5.34 5.59 -4.23
C LEU A 43 -5.70 7.05 -4.52
N LEU A 44 -6.94 7.47 -4.26
CA LEU A 44 -7.37 8.85 -4.43
C LEU A 44 -6.55 9.80 -3.54
N ARG A 45 -6.38 9.45 -2.27
CA ARG A 45 -5.61 10.24 -1.30
C ARG A 45 -4.14 10.34 -1.68
N VAL A 46 -3.51 9.22 -2.07
CA VAL A 46 -2.14 9.20 -2.60
C VAL A 46 -2.01 10.10 -3.84
N GLY A 47 -2.97 10.00 -4.77
CA GLY A 47 -3.00 10.82 -5.98
C GLY A 47 -3.11 12.33 -5.70
N ARG A 48 -3.87 12.74 -4.68
CA ARG A 48 -3.98 14.15 -4.27
C ARG A 48 -2.66 14.71 -3.73
N VAL A 49 -1.94 13.92 -2.93
CA VAL A 49 -0.61 14.30 -2.44
C VAL A 49 0.39 14.38 -3.61
N ARG A 50 0.41 13.38 -4.50
CA ARG A 50 1.25 13.34 -5.69
C ARG A 50 1.05 14.53 -6.63
N GLN A 51 -0.18 15.00 -6.76
CA GLN A 51 -0.53 16.16 -7.59
C GLN A 51 -0.26 17.51 -6.90
N GLY A 52 0.23 17.49 -5.65
CA GLY A 52 0.46 18.71 -4.86
C GLY A 52 -0.82 19.40 -4.40
N LEU A 53 -1.97 18.71 -4.45
CA LEU A 53 -3.23 19.22 -3.91
C LEU A 53 -3.24 19.18 -2.38
N GLU A 54 -2.45 18.27 -1.79
CA GLU A 54 -2.23 18.15 -0.36
C GLU A 54 -0.73 17.96 -0.09
N PRO A 55 -0.18 18.56 0.98
CA PRO A 55 1.25 18.46 1.27
C PRO A 55 1.67 17.06 1.75
N SER A 56 0.77 16.39 2.47
CA SER A 56 0.93 15.02 2.93
C SER A 56 -0.42 14.42 3.34
N TRP A 57 -0.45 13.12 3.55
CA TRP A 57 -1.60 12.43 4.13
C TRP A 57 -1.14 11.26 5.00
N GLU A 58 -1.61 11.22 6.24
CA GLU A 58 -1.32 10.15 7.18
C GLU A 58 -2.60 9.36 7.46
N MET A 59 -2.46 8.03 7.53
CA MET A 59 -3.54 7.16 7.97
C MET A 59 -3.01 5.89 8.61
N ALA A 60 -3.51 5.60 9.83
CA ALA A 60 -3.40 4.29 10.45
C ALA A 60 -4.45 3.35 9.84
N MET A 61 -4.00 2.20 9.37
CA MET A 61 -4.83 1.13 8.84
C MET A 61 -4.87 -0.06 9.83
N ASN A 62 -4.98 -1.29 9.34
CA ASN A 62 -5.15 -2.47 10.18
C ASN A 62 -3.82 -2.96 10.80
N ALA A 63 -2.75 -2.94 10.02
CA ALA A 63 -1.41 -3.40 10.36
C ALA A 63 -0.37 -2.27 10.25
N TYR A 64 -0.53 -1.38 9.27
CA TYR A 64 0.44 -0.30 9.02
C TYR A 64 -0.17 1.10 9.09
N ILE A 65 0.66 2.06 9.48
CA ILE A 65 0.45 3.49 9.34
C ILE A 65 1.22 3.92 8.09
N ILE A 66 0.54 4.62 7.17
CA ILE A 66 1.17 5.26 6.03
C ILE A 66 1.26 6.76 6.26
N ASN A 67 2.42 7.35 5.98
CA ASN A 67 2.60 8.80 5.90
C ASN A 67 3.08 9.14 4.48
N VAL A 68 2.13 9.56 3.66
CA VAL A 68 2.29 9.81 2.24
C VAL A 68 2.78 11.23 2.02
N GLY A 69 3.98 11.37 1.47
CA GLY A 69 4.52 12.62 0.94
C GLY A 69 4.50 12.65 -0.59
N PRO A 70 4.93 13.77 -1.21
CA PRO A 70 4.89 13.94 -2.67
C PRO A 70 5.85 12.98 -3.40
N ASP A 71 7.01 12.70 -2.83
CA ASP A 71 8.04 11.86 -3.46
C ASP A 71 8.21 10.51 -2.76
N THR A 72 8.02 10.50 -1.44
CA THR A 72 8.21 9.31 -0.60
C THR A 72 7.04 9.09 0.33
N THR A 73 6.76 7.82 0.60
CA THR A 73 5.82 7.38 1.64
C THR A 73 6.59 6.60 2.70
N GLU A 74 6.36 6.93 3.95
CA GLU A 74 6.76 6.07 5.08
C GLU A 74 5.65 5.07 5.39
N ILE A 75 6.04 3.82 5.65
CA ILE A 75 5.15 2.73 6.07
C ILE A 75 5.69 2.17 7.38
N ALA A 76 5.02 2.48 8.48
CA ALA A 76 5.36 2.05 9.83
C ALA A 76 4.35 1.03 10.35
N PRO A 77 4.75 0.07 11.20
CA PRO A 77 3.77 -0.78 11.88
C PRO A 77 2.90 0.05 12.83
N VAL A 78 1.61 -0.30 12.96
CA VAL A 78 0.71 0.32 13.96
C VAL A 78 1.14 -0.04 15.39
N TYR A 79 1.73 -1.22 15.57
CA TYR A 79 2.11 -1.77 16.87
C TYR A 79 3.64 -1.91 16.97
N ASP A 80 4.23 -1.27 17.98
CA ASP A 80 5.68 -1.30 18.26
C ASP A 80 6.20 -2.72 18.53
N GLU A 81 5.34 -3.60 19.05
CA GLU A 81 5.64 -5.00 19.36
C GLU A 81 5.82 -5.89 18.11
N ALA A 82 5.54 -5.39 16.90
CA ALA A 82 5.73 -6.14 15.66
C ALA A 82 7.22 -6.45 15.38
N GLY A 83 8.15 -5.74 16.03
CA GLY A 83 9.59 -5.87 15.77
C GLY A 83 10.01 -5.42 14.37
N GLU A 84 9.09 -4.78 13.64
CA GLU A 84 9.29 -4.27 12.30
C GLU A 84 9.73 -2.81 12.35
N SER A 85 10.74 -2.44 11.58
CA SER A 85 11.12 -1.04 11.43
C SER A 85 10.23 -0.32 10.41
N PRO A 86 9.97 0.99 10.57
CA PRO A 86 9.44 1.82 9.50
C PRO A 86 10.34 1.71 8.26
N VAL A 87 9.72 1.71 7.09
CA VAL A 87 10.44 1.77 5.81
C VAL A 87 9.94 2.94 4.98
N THR A 88 10.82 3.50 4.17
CA THR A 88 10.49 4.56 3.23
C THR A 88 10.52 4.01 1.82
N VAL A 89 9.45 4.25 1.07
CA VAL A 89 9.29 3.86 -0.34
C VAL A 89 9.03 5.10 -1.19
N ARG A 90 9.14 4.99 -2.52
CA ARG A 90 8.69 6.09 -3.38
C ARG A 90 7.16 6.09 -3.42
N THR A 91 6.56 7.28 -3.37
CA THR A 91 5.10 7.41 -3.45
C THR A 91 4.56 6.88 -4.79
N ASN A 92 5.36 6.99 -5.85
CA ASN A 92 5.02 6.39 -7.16
C ASN A 92 4.89 4.87 -7.11
N ASP A 93 5.73 4.18 -6.33
CA ASP A 93 5.66 2.71 -6.23
C ASP A 93 4.40 2.28 -5.48
N LEU A 94 4.01 3.02 -4.42
CA LEU A 94 2.74 2.80 -3.73
C LEU A 94 1.53 3.10 -4.63
N GLU A 95 1.57 4.17 -5.43
CA GLU A 95 0.48 4.48 -6.36
C GLU A 95 0.33 3.38 -7.44
N ALA A 96 1.45 2.96 -8.04
CA ALA A 96 1.46 1.91 -9.05
C ALA A 96 0.95 0.58 -8.48
N SER A 97 1.34 0.24 -7.24
CA SER A 97 0.90 -0.98 -6.59
C SER A 97 -0.61 -0.98 -6.30
N LEU A 98 -1.16 0.15 -5.80
CA LEU A 98 -2.60 0.29 -5.55
C LEU A 98 -3.42 0.16 -6.84
N ARG A 99 -2.97 0.78 -7.94
CA ARG A 99 -3.62 0.66 -9.25
C ARG A 99 -3.64 -0.78 -9.74
N ALA A 100 -2.51 -1.46 -9.67
CA ALA A 100 -2.41 -2.86 -10.08
C ALA A 100 -3.29 -3.77 -9.20
N TRP A 101 -3.31 -3.52 -7.89
CA TRP A 101 -4.14 -4.25 -6.95
C TRP A 101 -5.63 -4.12 -7.26
N ILE A 102 -6.13 -2.89 -7.48
CA ILE A 102 -7.53 -2.63 -7.84
C ILE A 102 -7.91 -3.32 -9.16
N SER A 103 -7.03 -3.24 -10.17
CA SER A 103 -7.23 -3.95 -11.45
C SER A 103 -7.40 -5.44 -11.21
N LYS A 104 -6.50 -6.04 -10.41
CA LYS A 104 -6.51 -7.47 -10.13
C LYS A 104 -7.75 -7.93 -9.36
N LEU A 105 -8.22 -7.13 -8.40
CA LEU A 105 -9.48 -7.37 -7.69
C LEU A 105 -10.69 -7.30 -8.63
N SER A 106 -10.65 -6.42 -9.63
CA SER A 106 -11.73 -6.28 -10.62
C SER A 106 -11.77 -7.44 -11.62
N GLU A 107 -10.63 -8.03 -11.96
CA GLU A 107 -10.50 -9.18 -12.87
C GLU A 107 -10.86 -10.52 -12.21
N SER A 108 -10.81 -10.58 -10.87
CA SER A 108 -11.22 -11.74 -10.08
C SER A 108 -12.41 -11.37 -9.17
N PRO A 109 -13.60 -11.09 -9.74
CA PRO A 109 -14.80 -10.96 -8.94
C PRO A 109 -15.11 -12.36 -8.38
N ASP A 110 -15.02 -12.51 -7.06
CA ASP A 110 -15.48 -13.72 -6.38
C ASP A 110 -16.98 -13.94 -6.63
#